data_AF-A0A3Q9NIG3-F1
#
_entry.id   AF-A0A3Q9NIG3-F1
#
_cell.length_a   1.000
_cell.length_b   1.000
_cell.length_c   1.000
_cell.angle_alpha   90.00
_cell.angle_beta   90.00
_cell.angle_gamma   90.00
#
_symmetry.space_group_name_H-M   'P 1'
#
loop_
_entity.id
_entity.type
_entity.pdbx_description
1 polymer ?
#
loop_
_entity_poly.entity_id
_entity_poly.type
_entity_poly.pdbx_seq_one_letter_code
_entity_poly.pdbx_strand_id
1 'polypeptide(L)'
;MSEWAMKPKRYVPNLRQFGALCDGNYLRLNQLRKLESAGKPVSEFELHREEQYLGRVRIKVLQTARFTETLLLEQIHNAGRWLNNPQLTVRVYHDAAMAEVISCYRDRQIAPVNDYPNRFMHHPDEKVQVNSFLADWLDYCLRFGHLPMEHSLWSAGEGVD
;
A
#
# COMPACT_ATOMS: atom_id res chain seq x y z
N MET A 1 -40.96 -32.93 7.29
CA MET A 1 -40.50 -31.55 7.53
C MET A 1 -39.36 -31.29 6.56
N SER A 2 -39.62 -30.56 5.48
CA SER A 2 -38.62 -30.25 4.46
C SER A 2 -37.74 -29.12 4.99
N GLU A 3 -36.49 -29.44 5.32
CA GLU A 3 -35.52 -28.48 5.83
C GLU A 3 -35.09 -27.54 4.70
N TRP A 4 -35.56 -26.29 4.73
CA TRP A 4 -35.27 -25.29 3.71
C TRP A 4 -33.87 -24.70 3.96
N ALA A 5 -32.82 -25.41 3.53
CA ALA A 5 -31.46 -24.89 3.58
C ALA A 5 -31.31 -23.76 2.54
N MET A 6 -31.32 -22.51 2.99
CA MET A 6 -31.03 -21.35 2.15
C MET A 6 -29.58 -21.46 1.67
N LYS A 7 -29.37 -21.87 0.41
CA LYS A 7 -28.03 -21.92 -0.18
C LYS A 7 -27.43 -20.51 -0.11
N PRO A 8 -26.25 -20.32 0.50
CA PRO A 8 -25.63 -19.01 0.55
C PRO A 8 -25.41 -18.50 -0.87
N LYS A 9 -25.79 -17.24 -1.13
CA LYS A 9 -25.58 -16.62 -2.44
C LYS A 9 -24.08 -16.56 -2.72
N ARG A 10 -23.69 -17.06 -3.90
CA ARG A 10 -22.31 -16.97 -4.38
C ARG A 10 -21.91 -15.50 -4.51
N TYR A 11 -20.77 -15.13 -3.94
CA TYR A 11 -20.21 -13.80 -4.11
C TYR A 11 -19.86 -13.56 -5.58
N VAL A 12 -20.24 -12.39 -6.09
CA VAL A 12 -19.93 -11.93 -7.45
C VAL A 12 -19.25 -10.57 -7.31
N PRO A 13 -17.96 -10.45 -7.67
CA PRO A 13 -17.25 -9.17 -7.61
C PRO A 13 -17.87 -8.11 -8.50
N ASN A 14 -17.99 -6.89 -7.99
CA ASN A 14 -18.29 -5.72 -8.81
C ASN A 14 -17.01 -5.22 -9.49
N LEU A 15 -16.73 -5.72 -10.69
CA LEU A 15 -15.51 -5.38 -11.44
C LEU A 15 -15.38 -3.89 -11.76
N ARG A 16 -16.49 -3.16 -11.94
CA ARG A 16 -16.45 -1.72 -12.19
C ARG A 16 -15.97 -0.95 -10.96
N GLN A 17 -16.51 -1.30 -9.80
CA GLN A 17 -16.09 -0.69 -8.53
C GLN A 17 -14.65 -1.06 -8.19
N PHE A 18 -14.25 -2.30 -8.44
CA PHE A 18 -12.87 -2.73 -8.25
C PHE A 18 -11.90 -2.00 -9.19
N GLY A 19 -12.27 -1.82 -10.46
CA GLY A 19 -11.48 -1.00 -11.41
C GLY A 19 -11.28 0.42 -10.90
N ALA A 20 -12.37 1.10 -10.52
CA ALA A 20 -12.31 2.47 -9.99
C ALA A 20 -11.44 2.58 -8.70
N LEU A 21 -11.45 1.55 -7.86
CA LEU A 21 -10.57 1.47 -6.70
C LEU A 21 -9.09 1.39 -7.12
N CYS A 22 -8.76 0.54 -8.08
CA CYS A 22 -7.41 0.41 -8.62
C CYS A 22 -6.92 1.67 -9.35
N ASP A 23 -7.79 2.36 -10.08
CA ASP A 23 -7.50 3.66 -10.70
C ASP A 23 -7.18 4.70 -9.62
N GLY A 24 -8.00 4.74 -8.56
CA GLY A 24 -7.78 5.61 -7.41
C GLY A 24 -6.47 5.32 -6.68
N ASN A 25 -6.08 4.05 -6.57
CA ASN A 25 -4.80 3.65 -5.99
C ASN A 25 -3.62 4.11 -6.84
N TYR A 26 -3.74 3.98 -8.17
CA TYR A 26 -2.73 4.46 -9.11
C TYR A 26 -2.47 5.96 -8.97
N LEU A 27 -3.53 6.76 -8.93
CA LEU A 27 -3.43 8.21 -8.79
C LEU A 27 -2.77 8.61 -7.47
N ARG A 28 -3.19 8.02 -6.34
CA ARG A 28 -2.60 8.31 -5.02
C ARG A 28 -1.14 7.91 -4.95
N LEU A 29 -0.80 6.72 -5.46
CA LEU A 29 0.57 6.24 -5.51
C LEU A 29 1.45 7.14 -6.38
N ASN A 30 0.96 7.57 -7.54
CA ASN A 30 1.69 8.50 -8.40
C ASN A 30 1.88 9.87 -7.73
N GLN A 31 0.88 10.38 -7.01
CA GLN A 31 1.02 11.61 -6.24
C GLN A 31 2.07 11.46 -5.14
N LEU A 32 2.06 10.33 -4.42
CA LEU A 32 3.03 10.03 -3.37
C LEU A 32 4.46 9.93 -3.92
N ARG A 33 4.62 9.34 -5.12
CA ARG A 33 5.91 9.23 -5.81
C ARG A 33 6.46 10.55 -6.37
N LYS A 34 5.65 11.62 -6.43
CA LYS A 34 6.13 12.98 -6.73
C LYS A 34 6.87 13.61 -5.56
N LEU A 35 6.84 13.00 -4.37
CA LEU A 35 7.76 13.37 -3.31
C LEU A 35 9.18 13.07 -3.79
N GLU A 36 9.95 14.13 -3.98
CA GLU A 36 11.34 14.07 -4.41
C GLU A 36 12.24 14.66 -3.34
N SER A 37 13.40 14.04 -3.15
CA SER A 37 14.50 14.58 -2.35
C SER A 37 15.75 14.56 -3.23
N ALA A 38 16.45 15.69 -3.32
CA ALA A 38 17.63 15.86 -4.15
C ALA A 38 17.46 15.40 -5.63
N GLY A 39 16.27 15.64 -6.22
CA GLY A 39 15.97 15.30 -7.61
C GLY A 39 15.80 13.80 -7.89
N LYS A 40 15.59 12.98 -6.85
CA LYS A 40 15.25 11.56 -6.96
C LYS A 40 13.93 11.27 -6.27
N PRO A 41 13.11 10.33 -6.79
CA PRO A 41 11.91 9.86 -6.11
C PRO A 41 12.27 9.32 -4.73
N VAL A 42 11.53 9.76 -3.73
CA VAL A 42 11.78 9.42 -2.34
C VAL A 42 11.43 7.96 -2.09
N SER A 43 12.43 7.16 -1.73
CA SER A 43 12.22 5.76 -1.37
C SER A 43 11.67 5.59 0.04
N GLU A 44 11.81 6.59 0.91
CA GLU A 44 11.37 6.56 2.31
C GLU A 44 10.86 7.92 2.75
N PHE A 45 9.70 7.95 3.39
CA PHE A 45 9.14 9.18 3.96
C PHE A 45 8.60 8.91 5.35
N GLU A 46 8.56 9.96 6.15
CA GLU A 46 8.07 9.90 7.52
C GLU A 46 6.62 10.34 7.60
N LEU A 47 5.90 9.79 8.56
CA LEU A 47 4.53 10.13 8.85
C LEU A 47 4.50 10.96 10.12
N HIS A 48 3.98 12.17 10.04
CA HIS A 48 3.86 13.09 11.17
C HIS A 48 2.46 13.72 11.21
N ARG A 49 1.98 14.00 12.43
CA ARG A 49 0.83 14.86 12.67
C ARG A 49 1.27 15.94 13.64
N GLU A 50 1.44 17.16 13.14
CA GLU A 50 2.09 18.24 13.90
C GLU A 50 3.47 17.76 14.38
N GLU A 51 3.77 17.84 15.67
CA GLU A 51 5.03 17.35 16.27
C GLU A 51 5.03 15.84 16.58
N GLN A 52 3.92 15.15 16.34
CA GLN A 52 3.80 13.73 16.66
C GLN A 52 4.30 12.86 15.51
N TYR A 53 5.37 12.12 15.76
CA TYR A 53 5.83 11.06 14.87
C TYR A 53 4.87 9.86 14.89
N LEU A 54 4.45 9.40 13.70
CA LEU A 54 3.50 8.31 13.52
C LEU A 54 4.16 7.05 12.95
N GLY A 55 5.22 7.21 12.15
CA GLY A 55 5.94 6.09 11.56
C GLY A 55 6.79 6.48 10.36
N ARG A 56 7.38 5.47 9.71
CA ARG A 56 8.15 5.62 8.48
C ARG A 56 7.70 4.59 7.48
N VAL A 57 7.48 5.03 6.24
CA VAL A 57 7.06 4.19 5.13
C VAL A 57 8.15 4.19 4.07
N ARG A 58 8.31 3.05 3.42
CA ARG A 58 9.27 2.84 2.36
C ARG A 58 8.57 2.26 1.13
N ILE A 59 9.00 2.73 -0.03
CA ILE A 59 8.61 2.23 -1.35
C ILE A 59 9.87 1.71 -2.04
N LYS A 60 9.90 0.42 -2.37
CA LYS A 60 10.97 -0.20 -3.17
C LYS A 60 10.42 -0.67 -4.50
N VAL A 61 11.16 -0.46 -5.58
CA VAL A 61 10.89 -1.10 -6.87
C VAL A 61 11.48 -2.52 -6.83
N LEU A 62 10.64 -3.54 -6.95
CA LEU A 62 11.05 -4.94 -7.04
C LEU A 62 11.32 -5.37 -8.48
N GLN A 63 10.54 -4.84 -9.43
CA GLN A 63 10.64 -5.17 -10.85
C GLN A 63 10.13 -4.00 -11.70
N THR A 64 10.82 -3.73 -12.80
CA THR A 64 10.36 -2.81 -13.85
C THR A 64 10.27 -3.55 -15.18
N ALA A 65 9.16 -3.37 -15.88
CA ALA A 65 8.95 -3.79 -17.26
C ALA A 65 8.40 -2.60 -18.06
N ARG A 66 8.28 -2.75 -19.39
CA ARG A 66 7.90 -1.65 -20.30
C ARG A 66 6.64 -0.89 -19.89
N PHE A 67 5.62 -1.59 -19.42
CA PHE A 67 4.31 -1.01 -19.06
C PHE A 67 3.89 -1.29 -17.62
N THR A 68 4.70 -2.02 -16.85
CA THR A 68 4.33 -2.44 -15.49
C THR A 68 5.49 -2.32 -14.53
N GLU A 69 5.21 -1.98 -13.29
CA GLU A 69 6.15 -2.02 -12.17
C GLU A 69 5.60 -2.88 -11.03
N THR A 70 6.47 -3.61 -10.34
CA THR A 70 6.12 -4.24 -9.06
C THR A 70 6.83 -3.49 -7.96
N LEU A 71 6.06 -2.99 -6.99
CA LEU A 71 6.55 -2.25 -5.84
C LEU A 71 6.33 -3.03 -4.54
N LEU A 72 7.23 -2.83 -3.59
CA LEU A 72 7.03 -3.18 -2.20
C LEU A 72 6.77 -1.91 -1.40
N LEU A 73 5.59 -1.81 -0.80
CA LEU A 73 5.24 -0.76 0.13
C LEU A 73 5.29 -1.35 1.54
N GLU A 74 6.13 -0.81 2.40
CA GLU A 74 6.35 -1.32 3.76
C GLU A 74 6.35 -0.17 4.77
N GLN A 75 5.62 -0.32 5.87
CA GLN A 75 5.82 0.52 7.05
C GLN A 75 6.98 -0.06 7.85
N ILE A 76 8.12 0.63 7.87
CA ILE A 76 9.34 0.12 8.54
C ILE A 76 9.41 0.53 10.01
N HIS A 77 8.66 1.55 10.40
CA HIS A 77 8.54 1.99 11.77
C HIS A 77 7.12 2.47 12.08
N ASN A 78 6.65 2.22 13.30
CA ASN A 78 5.39 2.74 13.82
C ASN A 78 5.60 3.35 15.22
N ALA A 79 4.79 4.31 15.58
CA ALA A 79 4.82 4.89 16.94
C ALA A 79 4.02 4.06 17.97
N GLY A 80 3.14 3.16 17.52
CA GLY A 80 2.24 2.39 18.38
C GLY A 80 2.66 0.93 18.55
N ARG A 81 2.98 0.53 19.79
CA ARG A 81 3.45 -0.84 20.16
C ARG A 81 2.59 -2.02 19.66
N TRP A 82 1.33 -1.78 19.30
CA TRP A 82 0.37 -2.83 18.92
C TRP A 82 -0.07 -2.76 17.45
N LEU A 83 0.46 -1.83 16.65
CA LEU A 83 0.17 -1.81 15.23
C LEU A 83 1.07 -2.81 14.50
N ASN A 84 0.48 -3.64 13.66
CA ASN A 84 1.24 -4.39 12.67
C ASN A 84 1.72 -3.43 11.59
N ASN A 85 2.96 -3.63 11.15
CA ASN A 85 3.56 -2.88 10.06
C ASN A 85 3.09 -3.45 8.71
N PRO A 86 2.22 -2.75 7.95
CA PRO A 86 1.79 -3.24 6.65
C PRO A 86 2.97 -3.44 5.72
N GLN A 87 2.95 -4.57 5.01
CA GLN A 87 3.86 -4.89 3.92
C GLN A 87 3.01 -5.36 2.74
N LEU A 88 2.98 -4.61 1.65
CA LEU A 88 2.15 -4.88 0.48
C LEU A 88 3.03 -4.94 -0.76
N THR A 89 2.85 -5.99 -1.56
CA THR A 89 3.42 -6.06 -2.91
C THR A 89 2.35 -5.57 -3.88
N VAL A 90 2.63 -4.46 -4.57
CA VAL A 90 1.70 -3.75 -5.44
C VAL A 90 2.17 -3.87 -6.88
N ARG A 91 1.28 -4.27 -7.77
CA ARG A 91 1.51 -4.20 -9.22
C ARG A 91 0.89 -2.91 -9.75
N VAL A 92 1.70 -2.17 -10.50
CA VAL A 92 1.31 -0.93 -11.16
C VAL A 92 1.31 -1.19 -12.67
N TYR A 93 0.18 -0.90 -13.33
CA TYR A 93 0.01 -0.97 -14.78
C TYR A 93 -0.10 0.46 -15.30
N HIS A 94 0.92 0.93 -16.02
CA HIS A 94 1.03 2.31 -16.47
C HIS A 94 0.18 2.60 -17.71
N ASP A 95 -0.03 1.59 -18.54
CA ASP A 95 -0.89 1.63 -19.72
C ASP A 95 -2.38 1.67 -19.35
N ALA A 96 -2.77 0.91 -18.32
CA ALA A 96 -4.13 0.89 -17.79
C ALA A 96 -4.39 1.95 -16.70
N ALA A 97 -3.36 2.66 -16.23
CA ALA A 97 -3.42 3.59 -15.10
C ALA A 97 -4.04 2.97 -13.83
N MET A 98 -3.65 1.73 -13.52
CA MET A 98 -4.19 0.93 -12.40
C MET A 98 -3.09 0.49 -11.44
N ALA A 99 -3.39 0.45 -10.14
CA ALA A 99 -2.54 -0.18 -9.15
C ALA A 99 -3.35 -1.15 -8.27
N GLU A 100 -2.84 -2.37 -8.11
CA GLU A 100 -3.46 -3.38 -7.26
C GLU A 100 -2.47 -4.08 -6.33
N VAL A 101 -2.94 -4.49 -5.15
CA VAL A 101 -2.19 -5.37 -4.27
C VAL A 101 -2.25 -6.79 -4.82
N ILE A 102 -1.07 -7.39 -5.05
CA ILE A 102 -0.95 -8.77 -5.52
C ILE A 102 -0.56 -9.74 -4.40
N SER A 103 0.02 -9.25 -3.30
CA SER A 103 0.38 -10.03 -2.11
C SER A 103 0.51 -9.13 -0.86
N CYS A 104 0.25 -9.68 0.32
CA CYS A 104 0.47 -9.04 1.63
C CYS A 104 1.51 -9.84 2.43
N TYR A 105 2.40 -9.14 3.14
CA TYR A 105 3.50 -9.69 3.91
C TYR A 105 4.36 -10.68 3.11
N ARG A 106 4.10 -11.98 3.29
CA ARG A 106 4.79 -13.10 2.61
C ARG A 106 3.81 -14.11 2.03
N ASP A 107 2.54 -13.77 1.97
CA ASP A 107 1.51 -14.68 1.48
C ASP A 107 1.58 -14.85 -0.03
N ARG A 108 0.99 -15.95 -0.48
CA ARG A 108 0.79 -16.25 -1.88
C ARG A 108 -0.04 -15.16 -2.55
N GLN A 109 -0.02 -15.16 -3.87
CA GLN A 109 -0.84 -14.27 -4.68
C GLN A 109 -2.30 -14.27 -4.20
N ILE A 110 -2.85 -13.08 -3.95
CA ILE A 110 -4.24 -12.92 -3.49
C ILE A 110 -5.18 -13.33 -4.62
N ALA A 111 -6.05 -14.30 -4.33
CA ALA A 111 -7.02 -14.79 -5.29
C ALA A 111 -8.09 -13.72 -5.60
N PRO A 112 -8.59 -13.60 -6.84
CA PRO A 112 -9.65 -12.65 -7.17
C PRO A 112 -10.96 -12.89 -6.41
N VAL A 113 -11.29 -14.16 -6.17
CA VAL A 113 -12.43 -14.63 -5.38
C VAL A 113 -12.01 -15.92 -4.68
N ASN A 114 -12.30 -16.00 -3.37
CA ASN A 114 -12.13 -17.23 -2.61
C ASN A 114 -13.47 -17.96 -2.45
N ASP A 115 -13.46 -19.29 -2.53
CA ASP A 115 -14.59 -20.10 -2.06
C ASP A 115 -14.67 -20.01 -0.53
N TYR A 116 -15.86 -20.05 0.04
CA TYR A 116 -16.03 -20.01 1.48
C TYR A 116 -17.07 -21.05 1.96
N PRO A 117 -16.77 -21.81 3.02
CA PRO A 117 -15.51 -21.83 3.77
C PRO A 117 -14.37 -22.48 2.97
N ASN A 118 -13.12 -22.06 3.22
CA ASN A 118 -11.92 -22.73 2.72
C ASN A 118 -10.95 -23.04 3.87
N ARG A 119 -9.94 -23.89 3.62
CA ARG A 119 -8.98 -24.35 4.64
C ARG A 119 -8.23 -23.20 5.36
N PHE A 120 -8.09 -22.07 4.68
CA PHE A 120 -7.35 -20.90 5.16
C PHE A 120 -8.27 -19.79 5.66
N MET A 121 -9.60 -20.01 5.63
CA MET A 121 -10.64 -19.06 6.03
C MET A 121 -10.58 -17.70 5.31
N HIS A 122 -10.03 -17.67 4.10
CA HIS A 122 -10.04 -16.47 3.27
C HIS A 122 -11.47 -16.08 2.89
N HIS A 123 -11.83 -14.82 3.07
CA HIS A 123 -13.15 -14.33 2.70
C HIS A 123 -13.28 -14.19 1.16
N PRO A 124 -14.49 -14.35 0.59
CA PRO A 124 -14.69 -14.26 -0.86
C PRO A 124 -14.26 -12.92 -1.49
N ASP A 125 -14.33 -11.83 -0.73
CA ASP A 125 -14.08 -10.45 -1.15
C ASP A 125 -12.73 -9.88 -0.68
N GLU A 126 -11.83 -10.74 -0.17
CA GLU A 126 -10.53 -10.36 0.39
C GLU A 126 -9.69 -9.49 -0.58
N LYS A 127 -9.74 -9.78 -1.88
CA LYS A 127 -9.07 -8.97 -2.90
C LYS A 127 -9.54 -7.51 -2.88
N VAL A 128 -10.84 -7.28 -2.73
CA VAL A 128 -11.42 -5.93 -2.64
C VAL A 128 -11.01 -5.28 -1.33
N GLN A 129 -11.14 -6.00 -0.21
CA GLN A 129 -10.78 -5.47 1.11
C GLN A 129 -9.31 -5.02 1.19
N VAL A 130 -8.38 -5.83 0.68
CA VAL A 130 -6.95 -5.49 0.68
C VAL A 130 -6.64 -4.29 -0.22
N ASN A 131 -7.31 -4.15 -1.37
CA ASN A 131 -7.13 -2.99 -2.23
C ASN A 131 -7.77 -1.72 -1.66
N SER A 132 -8.85 -1.85 -0.89
CA SER A 132 -9.44 -0.75 -0.11
C SER A 132 -8.52 -0.31 1.01
N PHE A 133 -7.90 -1.26 1.71
CA PHE A 133 -6.87 -0.96 2.70
C PHE A 133 -5.69 -0.19 2.07
N LEU A 134 -5.21 -0.59 0.88
CA LEU A 134 -4.20 0.19 0.16
C LEU A 134 -4.66 1.62 -0.12
N ALA A 135 -5.92 1.83 -0.52
CA ALA A 135 -6.47 3.15 -0.79
C ALA A 135 -6.43 4.05 0.45
N ASP A 136 -6.92 3.54 1.58
CA ASP A 136 -6.94 4.25 2.86
C ASP A 136 -5.52 4.52 3.35
N TRP A 137 -4.61 3.55 3.19
CA TRP A 137 -3.23 3.69 3.63
C TRP A 137 -2.44 4.69 2.77
N LEU A 138 -2.63 4.70 1.45
CA LEU A 138 -2.04 5.70 0.57
C LEU A 138 -2.59 7.10 0.87
N ASP A 139 -3.89 7.22 1.13
CA ASP A 139 -4.52 8.48 1.52
C ASP A 139 -3.97 8.99 2.86
N TYR A 140 -3.78 8.10 3.83
CA TYR A 140 -3.08 8.39 5.08
C TYR A 140 -1.63 8.86 4.84
N CYS A 141 -0.88 8.17 3.96
CA CYS A 141 0.48 8.57 3.59
C CYS A 141 0.53 9.94 2.90
N LEU A 142 -0.45 10.28 2.06
CA LEU A 142 -0.51 11.59 1.41
C LEU A 142 -0.84 12.73 2.39
N ARG A 143 -1.65 12.46 3.41
CA ARG A 143 -2.06 13.45 4.41
C ARG A 143 -0.98 13.76 5.44
N PHE A 144 -0.21 12.74 5.83
CA PHE A 144 0.76 12.84 6.93
C PHE A 144 2.21 12.64 6.48
N GLY A 145 2.45 12.44 5.19
CA GLY A 145 3.78 12.17 4.64
C GLY A 145 4.63 13.42 4.53
N HIS A 146 5.81 13.36 5.13
CA HIS A 146 6.85 14.38 5.04
C HIS A 146 8.16 13.74 4.59
N LEU A 147 8.98 14.50 3.86
CA LEU A 147 10.33 14.06 3.55
C LEU A 147 11.09 13.83 4.86
N PRO A 148 11.91 12.77 4.98
CA PRO A 148 12.75 12.60 6.16
C PRO A 148 13.56 13.87 6.35
N MET A 149 13.54 14.44 7.55
CA MET A 149 14.50 15.49 7.88
C MET A 149 15.90 14.85 7.84
N GLU A 150 16.63 15.03 6.75
CA GLU A 150 18.06 14.80 6.78
C GLU A 150 18.64 15.72 7.87
N HIS A 151 19.48 15.15 8.72
CA HIS A 151 20.16 15.86 9.81
C HIS A 151 20.82 17.14 9.28
N SER A 152 20.15 18.29 9.44
CA SER A 152 20.79 19.61 9.31
C SER A 152 21.61 19.94 10.56
N LEU A 153 22.40 18.96 11.03
CA LEU A 153 23.35 19.08 12.11
C LEU A 153 24.65 18.48 11.57
N TRP A 154 25.75 19.24 11.66
CA TRP A 154 27.10 18.94 11.16
C TRP A 154 27.42 19.43 9.73
N SER A 155 27.30 20.74 9.52
CA SER A 155 28.35 21.49 8.80
C SER A 155 28.61 22.85 9.48
N ALA A 156 28.53 22.90 10.81
CA ALA A 156 29.18 23.98 11.55
C ALA A 156 30.67 23.65 11.56
N GLY A 157 31.43 24.40 10.76
CA GLY A 157 32.79 24.06 10.36
C GLY A 157 33.73 23.78 11.52
N GLU A 158 34.42 22.63 11.41
CA GLU A 158 35.81 22.55 11.82
C GLU A 158 36.62 23.44 10.86
N GLY A 159 36.72 24.73 11.20
CA GLY A 159 37.82 25.57 10.77
C GLY A 159 38.83 25.62 11.91
N VAL A 160 39.80 24.73 11.85
CA VAL A 160 41.05 24.81 12.61
C VAL A 160 41.98 25.81 11.91
N ASP A 161 42.71 26.55 12.74
CA ASP A 161 43.71 27.61 12.53
C ASP A 161 43.23 29.06 12.32
#